data_AF-A0A4V1ZUU6-F1
#
_entry.id   AF-A0A4V1ZUU6-F1
#
_cell.length_a   1.000
_cell.length_b   1.000
_cell.length_c   1.000
_cell.angle_alpha   90.00
_cell.angle_beta   90.00
_cell.angle_gamma   90.00
#
_symmetry.space_group_name_H-M   'P 1'
#
loop_
_entity.id
_entity.type
_entity.pdbx_description
1 polymer ?
#
loop_
_entity_poly.entity_id
_entity_poly.type
_entity_poly.pdbx_seq_one_letter_code
_entity_poly.pdbx_strand_id
1 'polypeptide(L)'
;MDLAFVLDFLRRLAANNNTAWMQANRADYLRARDVFAGLVAEVLRQATPLAPELAGLTPAQALFRLHKNDRSQTDPEPYKRRLGA
;
A
#
# COMPACT_ATOMS: atom_id res chain seq x y z
N MET A 1 -9.74 12.33 -1.82
CA MET A 1 -8.75 11.24 -1.78
C MET A 1 -8.74 10.58 -3.15
N ASP A 2 -7.60 10.55 -3.84
CA ASP A 2 -7.52 10.13 -5.25
C ASP A 2 -7.23 8.63 -5.39
N LEU A 3 -8.24 7.79 -5.14
CA LEU A 3 -8.09 6.33 -5.20
C LEU A 3 -7.88 5.82 -6.64
N ALA A 4 -8.34 6.56 -7.65
CA ALA A 4 -8.11 6.23 -9.05
C ALA A 4 -6.60 6.23 -9.36
N PHE A 5 -5.86 7.22 -8.86
CA PHE A 5 -4.40 7.24 -8.97
C PHE A 5 -3.73 6.03 -8.33
N VAL A 6 -4.19 5.59 -7.15
CA VAL A 6 -3.63 4.40 -6.47
C VAL A 6 -3.82 3.15 -7.33
N LEU A 7 -5.03 2.96 -7.88
CA LEU A 7 -5.31 1.82 -8.75
C LEU A 7 -4.49 1.88 -10.04
N ASP A 8 -4.31 3.06 -10.62
CA ASP A 8 -3.49 3.25 -11.81
C ASP A 8 -2.00 2.94 -11.55
N PHE A 9 -1.46 3.47 -10.45
CA PHE A 9 -0.10 3.15 -10.01
C PHE A 9 0.10 1.64 -9.83
N LEU A 10 -0.85 0.95 -9.19
CA LEU A 10 -0.77 -0.50 -9.01
C LEU A 10 -0.84 -1.28 -10.31
N ARG A 11 -1.61 -0.83 -11.31
CA ARG A 11 -1.61 -1.43 -12.67
C ARG A 11 -0.25 -1.24 -13.34
N ARG A 12 0.30 -0.02 -13.29
CA ARG A 12 1.63 0.29 -13.86
C ARG A 12 2.74 -0.51 -13.19
N LEU A 13 2.69 -0.66 -11.86
CA LEU A 13 3.60 -1.51 -11.09
C LEU A 13 3.49 -2.97 -11.50
N ALA A 14 2.26 -3.50 -11.64
CA ALA A 14 2.05 -4.87 -12.08
C ALA A 14 2.63 -5.15 -13.48
N ALA A 15 2.53 -4.18 -14.40
CA ALA A 15 3.11 -4.29 -15.74
C ALA A 15 4.65 -4.13 -15.76
N ASN A 16 5.24 -3.48 -14.75
CA ASN A 16 6.67 -3.13 -14.71
C ASN A 16 7.31 -3.52 -13.37
N ASN A 17 7.04 -4.74 -12.89
CA ASN A 17 7.39 -5.17 -11.54
C ASN A 17 8.89 -5.50 -11.40
N ASN A 18 9.73 -4.46 -11.39
CA ASN A 18 11.17 -4.56 -11.20
C ASN A 18 11.73 -3.34 -10.43
N THR A 19 12.90 -3.51 -9.83
CA THR A 19 13.51 -2.49 -8.95
C THR A 19 13.84 -1.20 -9.67
N ALA A 20 14.32 -1.26 -10.92
CA ALA A 20 14.70 -0.08 -11.69
C ALA A 20 13.50 0.83 -11.96
N TRP A 21 12.39 0.24 -12.40
CA TRP A 21 11.13 0.96 -12.61
C TRP A 21 10.60 1.54 -11.29
N MET A 22 10.66 0.78 -10.20
CA MET A 22 10.21 1.27 -8.90
C MET A 22 11.04 2.45 -8.38
N GLN A 23 12.36 2.46 -8.58
CA GLN A 23 13.19 3.61 -8.19
C GLN A 23 12.83 4.85 -9.01
N ALA A 24 12.60 4.69 -10.32
CA ALA A 24 12.17 5.80 -11.18
C ALA A 24 10.77 6.33 -10.80
N ASN A 25 9.89 5.48 -10.27
CA ASN A 25 8.51 5.85 -9.89
C ASN A 25 8.32 5.94 -8.37
N ARG A 26 9.41 6.18 -7.62
CA ARG A 26 9.37 6.23 -6.14
C ARG A 26 8.46 7.32 -5.61
N ALA A 27 8.42 8.47 -6.26
CA ALA A 27 7.52 9.57 -5.88
C ALA A 27 6.04 9.17 -6.02
N ASP A 28 5.68 8.51 -7.12
CA ASP A 28 4.33 8.00 -7.35
C ASP A 28 3.94 6.97 -6.29
N TYR A 29 4.86 6.09 -5.91
CA TYR A 29 4.63 5.13 -4.82
C TYR A 29 4.35 5.82 -3.48
N LEU A 30 5.17 6.81 -3.09
CA LEU A 30 4.97 7.53 -1.84
C LEU A 30 3.62 8.23 -1.84
N ARG A 31 3.25 8.89 -2.95
CA ARG A 31 1.92 9.49 -3.11
C ARG A 31 0.81 8.44 -3.00
N ALA A 32 0.93 7.30 -3.69
CA ALA A 32 -0.09 6.26 -3.67
C ALA A 32 -0.27 5.68 -2.26
N ARG A 33 0.84 5.48 -1.53
CA ARG A 33 0.84 5.03 -0.14
C ARG A 33 0.16 6.05 0.77
N ASP A 34 0.44 7.34 0.62
CA ASP A 34 -0.13 8.38 1.46
C ASP A 34 -1.64 8.56 1.20
N VAL A 35 -2.07 8.44 -0.06
CA VAL A 35 -3.49 8.40 -0.42
C VAL A 35 -4.19 7.20 0.22
N PHE A 36 -3.58 6.01 0.16
CA PHE A 36 -4.14 4.81 0.77
C PHE A 36 -4.14 4.89 2.31
N ALA A 37 -3.13 5.52 2.91
CA ALA A 37 -3.10 5.78 4.35
C ALA A 37 -4.28 6.65 4.80
N GLY A 38 -4.69 7.62 3.99
CA GLY A 38 -5.89 8.41 4.22
C GLY A 38 -7.16 7.56 4.25
N LEU A 39 -7.26 6.55 3.39
CA LEU A 39 -8.41 5.63 3.37
C LEU A 39 -8.45 4.80 4.64
N VAL A 40 -7.30 4.24 5.04
CA VAL A 40 -7.17 3.47 6.28
C VAL A 40 -7.52 4.34 7.49
N ALA A 41 -7.08 5.60 7.53
CA ALA A 41 -7.43 6.53 8.61
C ALA A 41 -8.94 6.71 8.74
N GLU A 42 -9.63 6.88 7.61
CA GLU A 42 -11.08 7.05 7.60
C GLU A 42 -11.81 5.77 8.01
N VAL A 43 -11.35 4.60 7.57
CA VAL A 43 -11.87 3.30 8.01
C VAL A 43 -11.70 3.13 9.51
N LEU A 44 -10.50 3.40 10.05
CA LEU A 44 -10.25 3.31 11.49
C LEU A 44 -11.17 4.24 12.27
N ARG A 45 -11.29 5.50 11.85
CA ARG A 45 -12.16 6.50 12.48
C ARG A 45 -13.63 6.04 12.55
N GLN A 46 -14.12 5.41 11.49
CA GLN A 46 -15.50 4.90 11.43
C GLN A 46 -15.68 3.56 12.16
N ALA A 47 -14.64 2.73 12.25
CA ALA A 47 -14.68 1.43 12.91
C ALA A 47 -14.49 1.53 14.44
N THR A 48 -13.71 2.49 14.94
CA THR A 48 -13.41 2.64 16.38
C THR A 48 -14.65 2.66 17.29
N PRO A 49 -15.79 3.31 16.95
CA PRO A 49 -17.00 3.25 17.77
C PRO A 49 -17.58 1.84 17.94
N LEU A 50 -17.36 0.96 16.96
CA LEU A 50 -17.84 -0.43 16.96
C LEU A 50 -16.80 -1.42 17.50
N ALA A 51 -15.52 -1.05 17.42
CA ALA A 51 -14.37 -1.83 17.86
C ALA A 51 -13.39 -0.92 18.63
N PRO A 52 -13.65 -0.67 19.94
CA PRO A 52 -12.82 0.20 20.77
C PRO A 52 -11.35 -0.24 20.87
N GLU A 53 -11.04 -1.51 20.61
CA GLU A 53 -9.68 -2.05 20.55
C GLU A 53 -8.84 -1.44 19.41
N LEU A 54 -9.48 -0.83 18.41
CA LEU A 54 -8.80 -0.09 17.34
C LEU A 54 -8.38 1.32 17.77
N ALA A 55 -8.79 1.77 18.96
CA ALA A 55 -8.43 3.09 19.47
C ALA A 55 -6.91 3.24 19.58
N GLY A 56 -6.38 4.34 19.03
CA GLY A 56 -4.94 4.62 19.02
C GLY A 56 -4.15 3.92 17.92
N LEU A 57 -4.76 3.04 17.12
CA LEU A 57 -4.11 2.50 15.93
C LEU A 57 -3.95 3.59 14.87
N THR A 58 -2.74 3.75 14.33
CA THR A 58 -2.46 4.68 13.25
C THR A 58 -2.37 3.96 11.90
N PRO A 59 -2.64 4.64 10.78
CA PRO A 59 -2.44 4.05 9.45
C PRO A 59 -1.02 3.51 9.26
N ALA A 60 0.00 4.19 9.78
CA ALA A 60 1.39 3.75 9.68
C ALA A 60 1.66 2.40 10.35
N GLN A 61 0.91 2.06 11.41
CA GLN A 61 1.00 0.79 12.13
C GLN A 61 0.20 -0.32 11.45
N ALA A 62 -0.89 0.02 10.75
CA ALA A 62 -1.72 -0.94 10.03
C ALA A 62 -1.14 -1.31 8.66
N LEU A 63 -0.50 -0.36 7.97
CA LEU A 63 -0.05 -0.54 6.59
C LEU A 63 1.02 -1.64 6.42
N PHE A 64 0.78 -2.54 5.48
CA PHE A 64 1.76 -3.57 5.11
C PHE A 64 2.82 -3.05 4.15
N ARG A 65 4.01 -3.66 4.23
CA ARG A 65 5.10 -3.41 3.28
C ARG A 65 4.76 -3.90 1.87
N LEU A 66 5.07 -3.08 0.87
CA LEU A 66 4.88 -3.42 -0.55
C LEU A 66 5.87 -4.50 -1.03
N HIS A 67 7.10 -4.51 -0.51
CA HIS A 67 8.11 -5.51 -0.89
C HIS A 67 7.64 -6.92 -0.54
N LYS A 68 7.81 -7.84 -1.49
CA LYS A 68 7.66 -9.27 -1.21
C LYS A 68 8.88 -9.74 -0.43
N ASN A 69 8.63 -10.57 0.58
CA ASN A 69 9.66 -11.26 1.32
C ASN A 69 9.50 -12.75 1.03
N ASP A 70 9.85 -13.14 -0.19
CA ASP A 70 9.81 -14.53 -0.61
C ASP A 70 11.24 -15.08 -0.70
N ARG A 71 11.59 -15.93 0.26
CA ARG A 71 12.90 -16.61 0.28
C ARG A 71 12.92 -17.85 -0.61
N SER A 72 11.75 -18.35 -1.02
CA SER A 72 11.61 -19.52 -1.89
C SER A 72 11.77 -19.16 -3.37
N GLN A 73 11.78 -17.86 -3.72
CA GLN A 73 11.99 -17.34 -5.07
C GLN A 73 11.03 -17.93 -6.12
N THR A 74 9.84 -18.38 -5.69
CA THR A 74 8.88 -19.02 -6.61
C THR A 74 8.30 -18.01 -7.60
N ASP A 75 8.20 -16.74 -7.19
CA ASP A 75 7.81 -15.63 -8.05
C ASP A 75 8.90 -14.54 -8.00
N PRO A 76 9.60 -14.27 -9.13
CA PRO A 76 10.74 -13.35 -9.18
C PRO A 76 10.36 -11.88 -8.97
N GLU A 77 9.06 -11.55 -8.99
CA GLU A 77 8.64 -10.17 -8.83
C GLU A 77 8.93 -9.63 -7.41
N PRO A 78 9.64 -8.49 -7.28
CA PRO A 78 10.06 -7.95 -6.00
C PRO A 78 8.93 -7.25 -5.20
N TYR A 79 7.84 -6.82 -5.86
CA TYR A 79 6.77 -6.06 -5.22
C TYR A 79 5.42 -6.76 -5.28
N LYS A 80 4.60 -6.54 -4.27
CA LYS A 80 3.17 -6.92 -4.29
C LYS A 80 2.43 -6.00 -5.25
N ARG A 81 1.46 -6.55 -5.99
CA ARG A 81 0.59 -5.80 -6.92
C ARG A 81 -0.62 -5.14 -6.23
N ARG A 82 -0.56 -4.99 -4.91
CA ARG A 82 -1.64 -4.48 -4.06
C ARG A 82 -1.09 -3.77 -2.83
N LEU A 83 -1.82 -2.79 -2.34
CA LEU A 83 -1.65 -2.22 -0.99
C LEU A 83 -2.58 -2.95 -0.02
N GLY A 84 -2.16 -3.07 1.24
CA GLY A 84 -2.93 -3.72 2.30
C GLY A 84 -2.68 -3.05 3.64
N ALA A 85 -3.67 -3.18 4.54
CA ALA A 85 -3.71 -2.64 5.89
C ALA A 85 -4.47 -3.62 6.80
#